data_AF-A0A0F6A9N8-F1
#
_entry.id   AF-A0A0F6A9N8-F1
#
_cell.length_a   1.000
_cell.length_b   1.000
_cell.length_c   1.000
_cell.angle_alpha   90.00
_cell.angle_beta   90.00
_cell.angle_gamma   90.00
#
_symmetry.space_group_name_H-M   'P 1'
#
loop_
_entity.id
_entity.type
_entity.pdbx_description
1 polymer ?
#
loop_
_entity_poly.entity_id
_entity_poly.type
_entity_poly.pdbx_seq_one_letter_code
_entity_poly.pdbx_strand_id
1 'polypeptide(L)'
;MKFCVTLLNATVCLFWTCIHKPGGSLDYELVIKPSPSLLLSIGGGEEGNYKRRMERGEFPNWLTNNNYKVIAHGSFESKTQYWEYIRWALISFVFIGWLVVLLSAFQRVLKALNKQLNRD
;
A
#
# COMPACT_ATOMS: atom_id res chain seq x y z
N MET A 1 -2.17 3.08 23.18
CA MET A 1 -0.83 2.64 22.74
C MET A 1 -0.90 1.44 21.80
N LYS A 2 -1.55 0.31 22.19
CA LYS A 2 -1.66 -0.89 21.35
C LYS A 2 -2.21 -0.62 19.94
N PHE A 3 -3.30 0.14 19.82
CA PHE A 3 -3.88 0.50 18.51
C PHE A 3 -2.88 1.24 17.60
N CYS A 4 -2.19 2.26 18.10
CA CYS A 4 -1.22 3.03 17.30
C CYS A 4 -0.05 2.16 16.84
N VAL A 5 0.43 1.23 17.69
CA VAL A 5 1.49 0.29 17.33
C VAL A 5 1.01 -0.68 16.25
N THR A 6 -0.20 -1.24 16.38
CA THR A 6 -0.79 -2.09 15.34
C THR A 6 -0.97 -1.34 14.03
N LEU A 7 -1.46 -0.09 14.09
CA LEU A 7 -1.61 0.77 12.92
C LEU A 7 -0.26 1.05 12.24
N LEU A 8 0.78 1.34 13.03
CA LEU A 8 2.12 1.55 12.53
C LEU A 8 2.65 0.30 11.81
N ASN A 9 2.55 -0.87 12.44
CA ASN A 9 2.97 -2.14 11.84
C ASN A 9 2.19 -2.45 10.56
N ALA A 10 0.87 -2.26 10.57
CA ALA A 10 0.02 -2.42 9.39
C ALA A 10 0.43 -1.49 8.24
N THR A 11 0.79 -0.25 8.58
CA THR A 11 1.27 0.76 7.62
C THR A 11 2.59 0.33 6.99
N VAL A 12 3.55 -0.13 7.80
CA VAL A 12 4.82 -0.66 7.34
C VAL A 12 4.61 -1.85 6.40
N CYS A 13 3.78 -2.83 6.80
CA CYS A 13 3.46 -3.99 5.97
C CYS A 13 2.80 -3.60 4.63
N LEU A 14 1.88 -2.63 4.66
CA LEU A 14 1.20 -2.16 3.46
C LEU A 14 2.18 -1.54 2.47
N PHE A 15 3.07 -0.66 2.93
CA PHE A 15 4.02 0.01 2.04
C PHE A 15 5.21 -0.86 1.62
N TRP A 16 5.47 -1.97 2.30
CA TRP A 16 6.43 -2.98 1.83
C TRP A 16 5.88 -3.90 0.74
N THR A 17 4.56 -3.97 0.59
CA THR A 17 3.92 -4.89 -0.36
C THR A 17 3.31 -4.16 -1.55
N CYS A 18 3.36 -4.79 -2.72
CA CYS A 18 2.84 -4.23 -3.96
C CYS A 18 2.10 -5.29 -4.77
N ILE A 19 1.07 -4.91 -5.50
CA ILE A 19 0.52 -5.77 -6.57
C ILE A 19 1.32 -5.52 -7.83
N HIS A 20 1.97 -6.55 -8.37
CA HIS A 20 2.64 -6.51 -9.67
C HIS A 20 1.74 -7.19 -10.70
N LYS A 21 1.46 -6.48 -11.78
CA LYS A 21 0.70 -6.96 -12.94
C LYS A 21 1.67 -7.12 -14.11
N PRO A 22 2.16 -8.32 -14.44
CA PRO A 22 2.95 -8.51 -15.66
C PRO A 22 2.14 -8.09 -16.89
N GLY A 23 2.81 -7.50 -17.89
CA GLY A 23 2.13 -7.08 -19.13
C GLY A 23 1.72 -8.27 -19.98
N GLY A 24 0.59 -8.14 -20.70
CA GLY A 24 0.09 -9.20 -21.58
C GLY A 24 -0.53 -10.39 -20.86
N SER A 25 -0.63 -10.36 -19.52
CA SER A 25 -1.32 -11.37 -18.73
C SER A 25 -2.46 -10.75 -17.92
N LEU A 26 -3.48 -11.56 -17.65
CA LEU A 26 -4.54 -11.28 -16.68
C LEU A 26 -4.16 -11.73 -15.26
N ASP A 27 -2.98 -12.30 -15.11
CA ASP A 27 -2.41 -12.67 -13.82
C ASP A 27 -1.78 -11.47 -13.13
N TYR A 28 -1.72 -11.54 -11.82
CA TYR A 28 -1.06 -10.56 -10.98
C TYR A 28 -0.56 -11.22 -9.70
N GLU A 29 0.43 -10.57 -9.11
CA GLU A 29 1.19 -11.12 -8.00
C GLU A 29 1.22 -10.12 -6.86
N LEU A 30 1.08 -10.63 -5.65
CA LEU A 30 1.42 -9.87 -4.45
C LEU A 30 2.90 -10.07 -4.17
N VAL A 31 3.66 -8.96 -4.17
CA VAL A 31 5.11 -8.98 -3.99
C VAL A 31 5.53 -8.21 -2.75
N ILE A 32 6.62 -8.65 -2.12
CA ILE A 32 7.37 -7.90 -1.11
C ILE A 32 8.51 -7.17 -1.82
N LYS A 33 8.53 -5.85 -1.67
CA LYS A 33 9.57 -4.94 -2.19
C LYS A 33 10.78 -4.93 -1.25
N PRO A 34 11.98 -4.56 -1.74
CA PRO A 34 13.17 -4.45 -0.88
C PRO A 34 13.08 -3.24 0.07
N SER A 35 12.30 -2.23 -0.28
CA SER A 35 12.11 -1.00 0.50
C SER A 35 10.65 -0.54 0.48
N PRO A 36 10.18 0.19 1.51
CA PRO A 36 8.83 0.71 1.56
C PRO A 36 8.64 1.79 0.51
N SER A 37 7.48 1.82 -0.15
CA SER A 37 7.11 2.90 -1.07
C SER A 37 5.60 3.03 -1.18
N LEU A 38 5.13 4.22 -1.56
CA LEU A 38 3.71 4.51 -1.83
C LEU A 38 3.13 3.73 -3.01
N LEU A 39 3.98 3.05 -3.77
CA LEU A 39 3.60 2.27 -4.92
C LEU A 39 2.96 0.94 -4.45
N LEU A 40 1.61 0.94 -4.42
CA LEU A 40 0.78 -0.19 -3.97
C LEU A 40 0.40 -1.15 -5.11
N SER A 41 0.49 -0.69 -6.36
CA SER A 41 0.26 -1.46 -7.57
C SER A 41 1.19 -0.98 -8.68
N ILE A 42 1.70 -1.90 -9.51
CA ILE A 42 2.59 -1.61 -10.63
C ILE A 42 2.35 -2.55 -11.80
N GLY A 43 2.66 -2.07 -13.00
CA GLY A 43 2.63 -2.85 -14.23
C GLY A 43 1.33 -2.69 -15.01
N GLY A 44 0.91 -3.77 -15.66
CA GLY A 44 -0.27 -3.84 -16.54
C GLY A 44 -0.03 -3.28 -17.93
N GLY A 45 -1.07 -3.39 -18.75
CA GLY A 45 -1.03 -3.07 -20.17
C GLY A 45 -0.65 -4.27 -21.04
N GLU A 46 -0.67 -4.06 -22.35
CA GLU A 46 -0.25 -5.06 -23.34
C GLU A 46 1.23 -5.42 -23.19
N GLU A 47 1.60 -6.65 -23.57
CA GLU A 47 2.96 -7.18 -23.47
C GLU A 47 4.01 -6.26 -24.10
N GLY A 48 3.75 -5.81 -25.33
CA GLY A 48 4.65 -4.92 -26.06
C GLY A 48 4.77 -3.53 -25.42
N ASN A 49 3.70 -3.02 -24.83
CA ASN A 49 3.75 -1.75 -24.10
C ASN A 49 4.55 -1.91 -22.79
N TYR A 50 4.27 -2.96 -22.04
CA TYR A 50 4.96 -3.27 -20.80
C TYR A 50 6.47 -3.41 -20.99
N LYS A 51 6.90 -4.16 -22.02
CA LYS A 51 8.31 -4.32 -22.37
C LYS A 51 8.99 -2.98 -22.70
N ARG A 52 8.35 -2.12 -23.50
CA ARG A 52 8.88 -0.78 -23.81
C ARG A 52 9.01 0.09 -22.57
N ARG A 53 8.07 0.01 -21.63
CA ARG A 53 8.12 0.77 -20.37
C ARG A 53 9.23 0.26 -19.43
N MET A 54 9.50 -1.05 -19.42
CA MET A 54 10.67 -1.64 -18.75
C MET A 54 11.98 -1.10 -19.35
N GLU A 55 12.11 -1.11 -20.67
CA GLU A 55 13.30 -0.62 -21.38
C GLU A 55 13.53 0.89 -21.21
N ARG A 56 12.45 1.67 -21.08
CA ARG A 56 12.50 3.12 -20.84
C ARG A 56 12.80 3.51 -19.38
N GLY A 57 12.88 2.54 -18.47
CA GLY A 57 13.11 2.81 -17.05
C GLY A 57 11.92 3.46 -16.34
N GLU A 58 10.69 3.27 -16.83
CA GLU A 58 9.47 3.76 -16.14
C GLU A 58 9.15 2.96 -14.88
N PHE A 59 9.76 1.78 -14.73
CA PHE A 59 9.59 0.92 -13.57
C PHE A 59 10.80 1.04 -12.63
N PRO A 60 10.59 0.90 -11.31
CA PRO A 60 11.65 1.00 -10.33
C PRO A 60 12.64 -0.15 -10.48
N ASN A 61 13.91 0.13 -10.23
CA ASN A 61 15.03 -0.81 -10.43
C ASN A 61 14.83 -2.16 -9.73
N TRP A 62 14.14 -2.19 -8.58
CA TRP A 62 13.87 -3.45 -7.89
C TRP A 62 12.95 -4.38 -8.70
N LEU A 63 12.03 -3.83 -9.50
CA LEU A 63 11.17 -4.62 -10.38
C LEU A 63 11.98 -5.10 -11.59
N THR A 64 12.72 -4.19 -12.23
CA THR A 64 13.56 -4.49 -13.41
C THR A 64 14.64 -5.53 -13.12
N ASN A 65 15.23 -5.49 -11.93
CA ASN A 65 16.28 -6.43 -11.51
C ASN A 65 15.74 -7.71 -10.85
N ASN A 66 14.41 -7.93 -10.86
CA ASN A 66 13.77 -9.05 -10.16
C ASN A 66 14.13 -9.16 -8.67
N ASN A 67 14.41 -8.02 -8.04
CA ASN A 67 14.72 -7.94 -6.61
C ASN A 67 13.43 -7.72 -5.80
N TYR A 68 12.55 -8.72 -5.82
CA TYR A 68 11.33 -8.78 -5.02
C TYR A 68 10.98 -10.24 -4.74
N LYS A 69 10.11 -10.47 -3.76
CA LYS A 69 9.63 -11.82 -3.45
C LYS A 69 8.13 -11.91 -3.67
N VAL A 70 7.70 -12.83 -4.52
CA VAL A 70 6.28 -13.16 -4.69
C VAL A 70 5.79 -13.90 -3.45
N ILE A 71 4.68 -13.47 -2.88
CA ILE A 71 4.06 -14.09 -1.70
C ILE A 71 2.65 -14.62 -1.96
N ALA A 72 1.99 -14.15 -3.01
CA ALA A 72 0.74 -14.73 -3.48
C ALA A 72 0.53 -14.43 -4.96
N HIS A 73 -0.24 -15.28 -5.63
CA HIS A 73 -0.66 -15.10 -7.02
C HIS A 73 -2.19 -14.88 -7.05
N GLY A 74 -2.66 -14.18 -8.07
CA GLY A 74 -4.06 -13.97 -8.38
C GLY A 74 -4.24 -13.85 -9.88
N SER A 75 -5.48 -13.96 -10.33
CA SER A 75 -5.83 -13.83 -11.75
C SER A 75 -7.19 -13.18 -11.88
N PHE A 76 -7.33 -12.24 -12.83
CA PHE A 76 -8.60 -11.58 -13.10
C PHE A 76 -9.65 -12.51 -13.70
N GLU A 77 -9.24 -13.65 -14.28
CA GLU A 77 -10.15 -14.68 -14.80
C GLU A 77 -10.63 -15.65 -13.70
N SER A 78 -9.87 -15.74 -12.62
CA SER A 78 -10.13 -16.67 -11.53
C SER A 78 -11.05 -16.06 -10.47
N LYS A 79 -11.57 -16.91 -9.58
CA LYS A 79 -12.25 -16.43 -8.37
C LYS A 79 -11.26 -15.64 -7.51
N THR A 80 -11.78 -14.56 -6.92
CA THR A 80 -11.07 -13.72 -5.94
C THR A 80 -10.46 -14.56 -4.83
N GLN A 81 -9.17 -14.35 -4.58
CA GLN A 81 -8.39 -15.06 -3.58
C GLN A 81 -8.53 -14.43 -2.20
N TYR A 82 -8.40 -15.22 -1.14
CA TYR A 82 -8.52 -14.74 0.25
C TYR A 82 -7.56 -13.59 0.58
N TRP A 83 -6.34 -13.63 0.04
CA TRP A 83 -5.33 -12.60 0.30
C TRP A 83 -5.74 -11.23 -0.25
N GLU A 84 -6.57 -11.18 -1.31
CA GLU A 84 -7.07 -9.92 -1.88
C GLU A 84 -7.98 -9.20 -0.87
N TYR A 85 -8.90 -9.94 -0.24
CA TYR A 85 -9.74 -9.39 0.82
C TYR A 85 -8.91 -8.91 2.01
N ILE A 86 -7.89 -9.67 2.42
CA ILE A 86 -6.97 -9.27 3.50
C ILE A 86 -6.24 -7.98 3.13
N ARG A 87 -5.78 -7.85 1.89
CA ARG A 87 -5.09 -6.64 1.41
C ARG A 87 -6.02 -5.43 1.39
N TRP A 88 -7.25 -5.57 0.91
CA TRP A 88 -8.24 -4.49 0.95
C TRP A 88 -8.63 -4.11 2.39
N ALA A 89 -8.77 -5.09 3.28
CA ALA A 89 -9.00 -4.83 4.69
C ALA A 89 -7.81 -4.09 5.33
N LEU A 90 -6.57 -4.46 4.99
CA LEU A 90 -5.36 -3.79 5.46
C LEU A 90 -5.30 -2.34 4.98
N ILE A 91 -5.59 -2.09 3.70
CA ILE A 91 -5.68 -0.74 3.12
C ILE A 91 -6.69 0.10 3.91
N SER A 92 -7.93 -0.39 4.02
CA SER A 92 -9.00 0.30 4.74
C SER A 92 -8.64 0.57 6.20
N PHE A 93 -8.06 -0.42 6.89
CA PHE A 93 -7.60 -0.28 8.27
C PHE A 93 -6.53 0.80 8.43
N VAL A 94 -5.55 0.87 7.53
CA VAL A 94 -4.48 1.87 7.58
C VAL A 94 -5.04 3.28 7.36
N PHE A 95 -5.83 3.48 6.29
CA PHE A 95 -6.35 4.82 5.97
C PHE A 95 -7.36 5.33 7.02
N ILE A 96 -8.32 4.49 7.42
CA ILE A 96 -9.30 4.85 8.44
C ILE A 96 -8.60 5.02 9.80
N GLY A 97 -7.65 4.15 10.12
CA GLY A 97 -6.91 4.22 11.38
C GLY A 97 -6.14 5.53 11.53
N TRP A 98 -5.42 5.96 10.50
CA TRP A 98 -4.72 7.25 10.52
C TRP A 98 -5.69 8.43 10.56
N LEU A 99 -6.82 8.37 9.85
CA LEU A 99 -7.86 9.40 9.93
C LEU A 99 -8.37 9.57 11.37
N VAL A 100 -8.66 8.47 12.07
CA VAL A 100 -9.11 8.50 13.48
C VAL A 100 -8.04 9.11 14.40
N VAL A 101 -6.76 8.76 14.19
CA VAL A 101 -5.64 9.33 14.97
C VAL A 101 -5.53 10.84 14.74
N LEU A 102 -5.62 11.28 13.49
CA LEU A 102 -5.56 12.70 13.12
C LEU A 102 -6.72 13.49 13.75
N LEU A 103 -7.95 12.99 13.64
CA LEU A 103 -9.13 13.63 14.25
C LEU A 103 -9.00 13.72 15.78
N SER A 104 -8.51 12.65 16.42
CA SER A 104 -8.30 12.61 17.87
C SER A 104 -7.23 13.61 18.32
N ALA A 105 -6.13 13.72 17.55
CA ALA A 105 -5.08 14.69 17.81
C ALA A 105 -5.59 16.12 17.62
N PHE A 106 -6.32 16.38 16.53
CA PHE A 106 -6.91 17.69 16.24
C PHE A 106 -7.87 18.15 17.34
N GLN A 107 -8.77 17.28 17.81
CA GLN A 107 -9.67 17.59 18.92
C GLN A 107 -8.92 17.94 20.22
N ARG A 108 -7.80 17.26 20.51
CA ARG A 108 -6.97 17.57 21.68
C ARG A 108 -6.29 18.93 21.56
N VAL A 109 -5.80 19.27 20.37
CA VAL A 109 -5.20 20.58 20.09
C VAL A 109 -6.24 21.68 20.27
N LEU A 110 -7.43 21.54 19.69
CA LEU A 110 -8.52 22.51 19.85
C LEU A 110 -8.92 22.72 21.32
N LYS A 111 -9.01 21.64 22.10
CA LYS A 111 -9.29 21.73 23.54
C LYS A 111 -8.18 22.46 24.29
N ALA A 112 -6.92 22.20 23.94
CA ALA A 112 -5.78 22.89 24.56
C ALA A 112 -5.78 24.39 24.25
N LEU A 113 -6.04 24.75 22.99
CA LEU A 113 -6.14 26.16 22.56
C LEU A 113 -7.29 26.89 23.27
N ASN A 114 -8.48 26.29 23.34
CA ASN A 114 -9.63 26.90 24.02
C ASN A 114 -9.36 27.08 25.54
N LYS A 115 -8.63 26.16 26.16
CA LYS A 115 -8.24 26.27 27.57
C LYS A 115 -7.22 27.40 27.80
N GLN A 116 -6.33 27.65 26.85
CA GLN A 116 -5.42 28.80 26.92
C GLN A 116 -6.17 30.11 26.74
N LEU A 117 -7.08 30.19 25.75
CA LEU A 117 -7.88 31.39 25.48
C LEU A 117 -8.76 31.80 26.68
N ASN A 118 -9.31 30.85 27.43
CA ASN A 118 -10.15 31.13 28.60
C ASN A 118 -9.36 31.32 29.92
N ARG A 119 -8.02 31.28 29.86
CA ARG A 119 -7.15 31.57 31.01
C ARG A 119 -6.59 33.00 30.99
N ASP A 120 -6.61 33.63 29.81
CA ASP A 120 -6.35 35.05 29.61
C ASP A 120 -7.67 35.85 29.72
#